data_AF-A0A183HND0-F1
#
_entry.id   AF-A0A183HND0-F1
#
_cell.length_a   1.000
_cell.length_b   1.000
_cell.length_c   1.000
_cell.angle_alpha   90.00
_cell.angle_beta   90.00
_cell.angle_gamma   90.00
#
_symmetry.space_group_name_H-M   'P 1'
#
loop_
_entity.id
_entity.type
_entity.pdbx_description
1 polymer ?
#
loop_
_entity_poly.entity_id
_entity_poly.type
_entity_poly.pdbx_seq_one_letter_code
_entity_poly.pdbx_strand_id
1 'polypeptide(L)'
;MGALRQKVTTSFHTIANLPWRLAAKTECTKRTSNVKFFSVYIDCNPESESTLWSCDAIVEFRLISQKADIPNFSRQFTNKFNYNSNNWGFPSFMEWNEILNVDKGFIRGDRVVVEAHITVQKVVGVR
;
A
#
# COMPACT_ATOMS: atom_id res chain seq x y z
N MET A 1 5.40 18.12 -15.01
CA MET A 1 4.57 16.93 -14.73
C MET A 1 5.00 16.33 -13.41
N GLY A 2 4.05 16.09 -12.50
CA GLY A 2 4.27 15.81 -11.10
C GLY A 2 5.15 14.59 -10.86
N ALA A 3 6.22 14.78 -10.09
CA ALA A 3 6.99 13.67 -9.55
C ALA A 3 6.53 13.49 -8.10
N LEU A 4 6.18 12.27 -7.71
CA LEU A 4 6.11 11.93 -6.29
C LEU A 4 7.55 11.88 -5.75
N ARG A 5 8.04 13.03 -5.30
CA ARG A 5 9.46 13.21 -4.94
C ARG A 5 9.86 12.47 -3.67
N GLN A 6 8.89 12.13 -2.83
CA GLN A 6 9.09 11.53 -1.51
C GLN A 6 8.00 10.50 -1.21
N LYS A 7 8.27 9.60 -0.25
CA LYS A 7 7.27 8.69 0.31
C LYS A 7 6.14 9.53 0.93
N VAL A 8 4.91 9.23 0.56
CA VAL A 8 3.70 9.81 1.17
C VAL A 8 3.05 8.74 2.04
N THR A 9 2.57 9.14 3.21
CA THR A 9 1.86 8.26 4.13
C THR A 9 0.54 8.88 4.55
N THR A 10 -0.44 8.02 4.81
CA THR A 10 -1.67 8.39 5.51
C THR A 10 -1.41 8.66 7.00
N SER A 11 -2.39 9.20 7.71
CA SER A 11 -2.43 9.09 9.18
C SER A 11 -2.58 7.63 9.60
N PHE A 12 -2.33 7.32 10.87
CA PHE A 12 -2.67 6.01 11.39
C PHE A 12 -4.19 5.82 11.47
N HIS A 13 -4.65 4.63 11.10
CA HIS A 13 -6.03 4.18 11.24
C HIS A 13 -6.06 2.89 12.05
N THR A 14 -6.88 2.85 13.10
CA THR A 14 -6.95 1.69 13.99
C THR A 14 -7.91 0.64 13.44
N ILE A 15 -7.43 -0.59 13.26
CA ILE A 15 -8.23 -1.76 12.88
C ILE A 15 -7.82 -2.91 13.80
N ALA A 16 -8.79 -3.52 14.49
CA ALA A 16 -8.57 -4.57 15.49
C ALA A 16 -7.51 -4.18 16.55
N ASN A 17 -7.61 -2.95 17.09
CA ASN A 17 -6.71 -2.37 18.09
C ASN A 17 -5.24 -2.21 17.66
N LEU A 18 -4.94 -2.35 16.37
CA LEU A 18 -3.62 -2.12 15.81
C LEU A 18 -3.64 -0.87 14.94
N PRO A 19 -2.64 0.02 15.01
CA PRO A 19 -2.55 1.17 14.14
C PRO A 19 -1.98 0.74 12.77
N TRP A 20 -2.69 1.07 11.70
CA TRP A 20 -2.30 0.79 10.32
C TRP A 20 -2.02 2.07 9.56
N ARG A 21 -1.09 2.05 8.62
CA ARG A 21 -0.80 3.22 7.77
C ARG A 21 -0.43 2.82 6.37
N LEU A 22 -1.22 3.30 5.40
CA LEU A 22 -0.92 3.19 3.97
C LEU A 22 0.21 4.16 3.61
N ALA A 23 1.15 3.68 2.83
CA ALA A 23 2.23 4.46 2.25
C ALA A 23 2.35 4.22 0.75
N ALA A 24 2.66 5.28 0.01
CA ALA A 24 2.94 5.23 -1.41
C ALA A 24 4.26 5.95 -1.71
N LYS A 25 5.02 5.42 -2.66
CA LYS A 25 6.25 6.05 -3.17
C LYS A 25 6.47 5.63 -4.63
N THR A 26 7.40 6.27 -5.33
CA THR A 26 7.97 5.64 -6.52
C THR A 26 9.21 4.85 -6.16
N GLU A 27 9.45 3.75 -6.87
CA GLU A 27 10.67 2.98 -6.74
C GLU A 27 11.30 2.71 -8.10
N CYS A 28 12.61 2.90 -8.18
CA CYS A 28 13.43 2.58 -9.33
C CYS A 28 14.78 2.08 -8.80
N THR A 29 14.84 0.79 -8.45
CA THR A 29 16.04 0.17 -7.87
C THR A 29 16.28 -1.18 -8.54
N LYS A 30 17.37 -1.88 -8.17
CA LYS A 30 17.62 -3.25 -8.61
C LYS A 30 16.44 -4.20 -8.30
N ARG A 31 15.69 -3.95 -7.21
CA ARG A 31 14.50 -4.74 -6.84
C ARG A 31 13.39 -4.64 -7.90
N THR A 32 13.34 -3.53 -8.62
CA THR A 32 12.38 -3.30 -9.71
C THR A 32 13.05 -3.36 -11.08
N SER A 33 14.21 -4.02 -11.20
CA SER A 33 15.00 -4.10 -12.44
C SER A 33 15.33 -2.73 -13.05
N ASN A 34 15.44 -1.69 -12.21
CA ASN A 34 15.61 -0.29 -12.61
C ASN A 34 14.48 0.27 -13.51
N VAL A 35 13.31 -0.37 -13.50
CA VAL A 35 12.08 0.19 -14.06
C VAL A 35 11.40 0.98 -12.94
N LYS A 36 10.84 2.13 -13.29
CA LYS A 36 10.15 3.01 -12.33
C LYS A 36 8.72 2.51 -12.11
N PHE A 37 8.44 2.09 -10.89
CA PHE A 37 7.11 1.68 -10.45
C PHE A 37 6.53 2.66 -9.44
N PHE A 38 5.21 2.72 -9.42
CA PHE A 38 4.47 3.13 -8.24
C PHE A 38 4.44 1.96 -7.26
N SER A 39 4.78 2.24 -6.01
CA SER A 39 4.91 1.24 -4.95
C SER A 39 3.99 1.60 -3.80
N VAL A 40 3.30 0.59 -3.28
CA VAL A 40 2.36 0.74 -2.16
C VAL A 40 2.73 -0.21 -1.04
N TYR A 41 2.60 0.26 0.20
CA TYR A 41 2.92 -0.49 1.41
C TYR A 41 1.90 -0.19 2.50
N ILE A 42 1.76 -1.13 3.42
CA ILE A 42 0.99 -0.97 4.65
C ILE A 42 1.92 -1.25 5.83
N ASP A 43 1.95 -0.31 6.77
CA ASP A 43 2.52 -0.51 8.09
C ASP A 43 1.41 -1.05 9.02
N CYS A 44 1.73 -2.02 9.87
CA CYS A 44 0.87 -2.53 10.93
C CYS A 44 1.63 -2.46 12.25
N ASN A 45 1.14 -1.67 13.20
CA ASN A 45 1.75 -1.49 14.52
C ASN A 45 3.28 -1.23 14.50
N PRO A 46 3.76 -0.28 13.66
CA PRO A 46 5.19 -0.11 13.43
C PRO A 46 5.96 0.45 14.64
N GLU A 47 5.26 1.07 15.60
CA GLU A 47 5.85 1.70 16.78
C GLU A 47 6.01 0.74 17.97
N SER A 48 5.43 -0.46 17.89
CA SER A 48 5.52 -1.45 18.96
C SER A 48 6.87 -2.17 18.94
N GLU A 49 7.60 -2.08 20.06
CA GLU A 49 8.85 -2.82 20.29
C GLU A 49 8.61 -4.26 20.80
N SER A 50 7.35 -4.63 21.08
CA SER A 50 7.00 -5.97 21.56
C SER A 50 7.15 -7.00 20.45
N THR A 51 7.74 -8.15 20.76
CA THR A 51 7.80 -9.32 19.86
C THR A 51 6.64 -10.30 20.06
N LEU A 52 5.74 -10.02 21.01
CA LEU A 52 4.64 -10.91 21.40
C LEU A 52 3.37 -10.71 20.57
N TRP A 53 3.26 -9.60 19.84
CA TRP A 53 2.07 -9.33 19.03
C TRP A 53 2.17 -10.00 17.66
N SER A 54 1.02 -10.43 17.15
CA SER A 54 0.89 -10.75 15.73
C SER A 54 -0.53 -10.51 15.23
N CYS A 55 -0.64 -10.23 13.93
CA CYS A 55 -1.90 -10.03 13.24
C CYS A 55 -1.88 -10.77 11.90
N ASP A 56 -2.69 -11.81 11.77
CA ASP A 56 -2.95 -12.47 10.51
C ASP A 56 -4.01 -11.66 9.76
N ALA A 57 -3.68 -11.14 8.57
CA ALA A 57 -4.57 -10.29 7.80
C ALA A 57 -4.44 -10.52 6.29
N ILE A 58 -5.56 -10.31 5.59
CA ILE A 58 -5.62 -10.17 4.14
C ILE A 58 -5.64 -8.68 3.84
N VAL A 59 -4.73 -8.21 2.97
CA VAL A 59 -4.66 -6.82 2.54
C VAL A 59 -4.79 -6.76 1.03
N GLU A 60 -5.78 -6.00 0.56
CA GLU A 60 -5.94 -5.66 -0.85
C GLU A 60 -5.66 -4.18 -1.06
N PHE A 61 -4.67 -3.85 -1.89
CA PHE A 61 -4.50 -2.49 -2.38
C PHE A 61 -5.28 -2.29 -3.66
N ARG A 62 -5.91 -1.13 -3.80
CA ARG A 62 -6.67 -0.73 -4.99
C ARG A 62 -6.18 0.62 -5.49
N LEU A 63 -5.85 0.70 -6.78
CA LEU A 63 -5.70 1.97 -7.49
C LEU A 63 -7.05 2.32 -8.10
N ILE A 64 -7.63 3.42 -7.65
CA ILE A 64 -8.99 3.79 -8.00
C ILE A 64 -9.01 4.49 -9.35
N SER A 65 -9.78 3.91 -10.27
CA SER A 65 -10.05 4.51 -11.57
C SER A 65 -10.82 5.81 -11.39
N GLN A 66 -10.44 6.81 -12.19
CA GLN A 66 -11.08 8.11 -12.30
C GLN A 66 -12.00 8.19 -13.54
N LYS A 67 -12.23 7.06 -14.23
CA LYS A 67 -13.11 6.92 -15.40
C LYS A 67 -14.16 5.83 -15.15
N ALA A 68 -15.41 6.10 -15.52
CA ALA A 68 -16.54 5.20 -15.25
C ALA A 68 -16.37 3.78 -15.85
N ASP A 69 -15.82 3.68 -17.06
CA ASP A 69 -15.71 2.42 -17.79
C ASP A 69 -14.39 1.68 -17.57
N ILE A 70 -13.51 2.20 -16.70
CA ILE A 70 -12.24 1.56 -16.37
C ILE A 70 -12.33 0.98 -14.96
N PRO A 71 -12.12 -0.33 -14.77
CA PRO A 71 -12.13 -0.93 -13.45
C PRO A 71 -10.93 -0.48 -12.60
N ASN A 72 -11.09 -0.56 -11.29
CA ASN A 72 -9.96 -0.39 -10.37
C ASN A 72 -8.92 -1.48 -10.61
N PHE A 73 -7.65 -1.14 -10.47
CA PHE A 73 -6.58 -2.13 -10.43
C PHE A 73 -6.36 -2.57 -8.99
N SER A 74 -6.39 -3.87 -8.71
CA SER A 74 -6.14 -4.38 -7.36
C SER A 74 -5.10 -5.49 -7.32
N ARG A 75 -4.39 -5.56 -6.20
CA ARG A 75 -3.55 -6.70 -5.83
C ARG A 75 -3.72 -6.97 -4.35
N GLN A 76 -3.84 -8.24 -3.99
CA GLN A 76 -3.93 -8.67 -2.60
C GLN A 76 -2.76 -9.54 -2.19
N PHE A 77 -2.51 -9.57 -0.88
CA PHE A 77 -1.67 -10.56 -0.23
C PHE A 77 -2.25 -10.92 1.13
N THR A 78 -1.82 -12.07 1.64
CA THR A 78 -2.08 -12.49 3.03
C THR A 78 -0.76 -12.49 3.76
N ASN A 79 -0.71 -11.92 4.96
CA ASN A 79 0.50 -11.90 5.76
C ASN A 79 0.20 -12.00 7.25
N LYS A 80 1.19 -12.52 8.00
CA LYS A 80 1.25 -12.45 9.45
C LYS A 80 2.14 -11.29 9.87
N PHE A 81 1.52 -10.15 10.17
CA PHE A 81 2.21 -8.98 10.70
C PHE A 81 2.69 -9.25 12.13
N ASN A 82 3.91 -8.81 12.43
CA ASN A 82 4.56 -8.91 13.74
C ASN A 82 5.76 -7.94 13.76
N TYR A 83 6.49 -7.88 14.86
CA TYR A 83 7.67 -7.01 15.01
C TYR A 83 8.67 -7.06 13.84
N ASN A 84 8.98 -8.26 13.33
CA ASN A 84 9.94 -8.44 12.23
C ASN A 84 9.34 -8.21 10.84
N SER A 85 8.01 -8.12 10.75
CA SER A 85 7.27 -8.15 9.48
C SER A 85 6.08 -7.18 9.51
N ASN A 86 6.30 -6.00 10.10
CA ASN A 86 5.28 -4.98 10.32
C ASN A 86 5.02 -4.10 9.09
N ASN A 87 5.86 -4.17 8.05
CA ASN A 87 5.70 -3.46 6.80
C ASN A 87 5.63 -4.44 5.62
N TRP A 88 4.57 -4.37 4.82
CA TRP A 88 4.40 -5.20 3.62
C TRP A 88 3.79 -4.43 2.47
N GLY A 89 4.03 -4.90 1.25
CA GLY A 89 3.32 -4.40 0.07
C GLY A 89 3.99 -4.79 -1.25
N PHE A 90 3.74 -3.98 -2.28
CA PHE A 90 4.18 -4.25 -3.64
C PHE A 90 5.16 -3.16 -4.11
N PRO A 91 6.47 -3.46 -4.18
CA PRO A 91 7.46 -2.56 -4.79
C PRO A 91 7.13 -2.26 -6.26
N SER A 92 6.63 -3.28 -6.98
CA SER A 92 6.19 -3.17 -8.37
C SER A 92 4.67 -3.29 -8.45
N PHE A 93 3.94 -2.32 -7.89
CA PHE A 93 2.47 -2.36 -7.88
C PHE A 93 1.89 -2.07 -9.27
N MET A 94 2.29 -0.95 -9.88
CA MET A 94 1.97 -0.58 -11.26
C MET A 94 3.11 0.25 -11.85
N GLU A 95 3.41 0.08 -13.13
CA GLU A 95 4.45 0.87 -13.79
C GLU A 95 4.09 2.36 -13.77
N TRP A 96 5.09 3.20 -13.50
CA TRP A 96 4.86 4.64 -13.33
C TRP A 96 4.29 5.28 -14.60
N ASN A 97 4.74 4.83 -15.77
CA ASN A 97 4.25 5.34 -17.05
C ASN A 97 2.78 4.95 -17.33
N GLU A 98 2.32 3.80 -16.82
CA GLU A 98 0.91 3.42 -16.95
C GLU A 98 0.00 4.29 -16.10
N ILE A 99 0.45 4.68 -14.90
CA ILE A 99 -0.31 5.62 -14.06
C ILE A 99 -0.41 7.00 -14.72
N LEU A 100 0.68 7.49 -15.31
CA LEU A 100 0.70 8.80 -15.96
C LEU A 100 -0.08 8.83 -17.29
N ASN A 101 -0.38 7.66 -17.86
CA ASN A 101 -1.18 7.57 -19.07
C ASN A 101 -2.66 7.88 -18.73
N VAL A 102 -3.12 9.05 -19.14
CA VAL A 102 -4.50 9.51 -18.94
C VAL A 102 -5.52 8.56 -19.56
N ASP A 103 -5.16 7.83 -20.61
CA ASP A 103 -6.04 6.84 -21.26
C ASP A 103 -6.34 5.67 -20.34
N LYS A 104 -5.38 5.25 -19.51
CA LYS A 104 -5.54 4.20 -18.49
C LYS A 104 -6.46 4.61 -17.34
N GLY A 105 -6.77 5.90 -17.19
CA GLY A 105 -7.83 6.37 -16.29
C GLY A 105 -7.48 6.46 -14.80
N PHE A 106 -6.25 6.16 -14.38
CA PHE A 106 -5.87 6.18 -12.95
C PHE A 106 -5.41 7.54 -12.42
N ILE A 107 -5.17 8.50 -13.30
CA ILE A 107 -4.73 9.85 -12.94
C ILE A 107 -5.73 10.90 -13.40
N ARG A 108 -6.05 11.85 -12.52
CA ARG A 108 -6.87 13.03 -12.84
C ARG A 108 -6.32 14.25 -12.10
N GLY A 109 -5.96 15.29 -12.85
CA GLY A 109 -5.45 16.54 -12.26
C GLY A 109 -4.22 16.35 -11.39
N ASP A 110 -3.25 15.54 -11.84
CA ASP A 110 -2.02 15.18 -11.10
C ASP A 110 -2.27 14.47 -9.76
N ARG A 111 -3.44 13.83 -9.63
CA ARG A 111 -3.83 13.05 -8.45
C ARG A 111 -4.17 11.63 -8.83
N VAL A 112 -3.76 10.72 -7.96
CA VAL A 112 -4.13 9.31 -7.96
C VAL A 112 -4.77 9.01 -6.61
N VAL A 113 -5.69 8.04 -6.58
CA VAL A 113 -6.35 7.61 -5.34
C VAL A 113 -6.02 6.14 -5.13
N VAL A 114 -5.51 5.82 -3.94
CA VAL A 114 -5.14 4.48 -3.53
C VAL A 114 -5.89 4.13 -2.25
N GLU A 115 -6.45 2.94 -2.21
CA GLU A 115 -7.14 2.39 -1.05
C GLU A 115 -6.45 1.11 -0.58
N ALA A 116 -6.56 0.83 0.72
CA ALA A 116 -6.16 -0.45 1.31
C ALA A 116 -7.37 -1.03 2.05
N HIS A 117 -7.84 -2.19 1.60
CA HIS A 117 -8.86 -2.98 2.28
C HIS A 117 -8.17 -4.03 3.14
N ILE A 118 -8.43 -4.01 4.44
CA ILE A 118 -7.74 -4.85 5.42
C ILE A 118 -8.76 -5.71 6.13
N THR A 119 -8.65 -7.02 5.96
CA THR A 119 -9.48 -8.02 6.65
C THR A 119 -8.61 -8.74 7.67
N VAL A 120 -8.80 -8.42 8.94
CA VAL A 120 -8.09 -9.07 10.05
C VAL A 120 -8.72 -10.43 10.34
N GLN A 121 -7.91 -11.47 10.34
CA GLN A 121 -8.33 -12.85 10.61
C GLN A 121 -8.07 -13.26 12.05
N LYS A 122 -6.92 -12.86 12.61
CA LYS A 122 -6.52 -13.21 13.98
C LYS A 122 -5.56 -12.18 14.54
N VAL A 123 -5.74 -11.84 15.81
CA VAL A 123 -4.83 -10.97 16.57
C VAL A 123 -4.44 -11.67 17.86
N VAL A 124 -3.16 -11.59 18.24
CA VAL A 124 -2.61 -12.15 19.49
C VAL A 124 -1.64 -11.14 20.09
N GLY A 125 -1.56 -11.07 21.42
CA GLY A 125 -0.52 -10.31 22.12
C GLY A 125 -0.65 -8.80 22.03
N VAL A 126 -1.86 -8.30 21.73
CA VAL A 126 -2.22 -6.88 21.72
C VAL A 126 -3.03 -6.59 22.98
N ARG A 127 -2.71 -5.50 23.67
CA ARG A 127 -3.45 -5.04 24.87
C ARG A 127 -4.61 -4.13 24.48
#